data_AF-A0AAE2XYM0-F1
#
_entry.id   AF-A0AAE2XYM0-F1
#
_cell.length_a   1.000
_cell.length_b   1.000
_cell.length_c   1.000
_cell.angle_alpha   90.00
_cell.angle_beta   90.00
_cell.angle_gamma   90.00
#
_symmetry.space_group_name_H-M   'P 1'
#
loop_
_entity.id
_entity.type
_entity.pdbx_description
1 polymer ?
#
loop_
_entity_poly.entity_id
_entity_poly.type
_entity_poly.pdbx_seq_one_letter_code
_entity_poly.pdbx_strand_id
1 'polypeptide(L)'
;MSLKPIGNQWKINRELCQAWTGTRAPCHAACPADIDIPKYVTLISMGRFREALETIVERMPFPAICGRICHHPCETYCTRSAIDQPLAVRDLKRFLA
;
A
#
# COMPACT_ATOMS: atom_id res chain seq x y z
N MET A 1 10.71 27.87 -23.32
CA MET A 1 11.38 27.21 -22.17
C MET A 1 10.59 25.94 -21.86
N SER A 2 10.65 24.94 -22.74
CA SER A 2 11.69 23.92 -22.84
C SER A 2 11.80 23.05 -21.59
N LEU A 3 11.95 21.76 -21.89
CA LEU A 3 12.36 20.63 -21.06
C LEU A 3 11.18 19.80 -20.50
N LYS A 4 11.14 18.47 -20.63
CA LYS A 4 12.04 17.47 -21.26
C LYS A 4 11.26 16.11 -21.22
N PRO A 5 11.80 15.01 -21.78
CA PRO A 5 11.07 14.01 -22.55
C PRO A 5 10.24 13.02 -21.71
N ILE A 6 9.19 12.49 -22.34
CA ILE A 6 8.41 11.34 -21.89
C ILE A 6 9.30 10.10 -22.01
N GLY A 7 9.99 9.76 -20.94
CA GLY A 7 10.75 8.53 -20.80
C GLY A 7 10.71 8.11 -19.34
N ASN A 8 10.23 6.88 -19.08
CA ASN A 8 10.14 6.16 -17.79
C ASN A 8 9.04 6.55 -16.78
N GLN A 9 7.80 6.41 -17.22
CA GLN A 9 6.53 6.59 -16.49
C GLN A 9 6.22 5.55 -15.38
N TRP A 10 7.25 4.97 -14.74
CA TRP A 10 7.12 4.01 -13.63
C TRP A 10 7.87 4.41 -12.34
N LYS A 11 8.47 5.60 -12.31
CA LYS A 11 8.93 6.22 -11.06
C LYS A 11 7.79 7.05 -10.47
N ILE A 12 6.90 6.39 -9.74
CA ILE A 12 5.97 7.09 -8.84
C ILE A 12 6.86 7.77 -7.80
N ASN A 13 7.04 9.08 -7.99
CA ASN A 13 7.96 9.90 -7.21
C ASN A 13 7.71 9.73 -5.72
N ARG A 14 8.76 9.32 -5.01
CA ARG A 14 8.89 9.42 -3.55
C ARG A 14 8.47 10.81 -3.03
N GLU A 15 8.58 11.84 -3.87
CA GLU A 15 8.20 13.23 -3.61
C GLU A 15 6.67 13.47 -3.65
N LEU A 16 5.88 12.69 -4.41
CA LEU A 16 4.42 12.79 -4.39
C LEU A 16 3.80 12.07 -3.19
N CYS A 17 4.43 10.99 -2.70
CA CYS A 17 4.09 10.41 -1.40
C CYS A 17 4.55 11.28 -0.22
N GLN A 18 5.62 12.06 -0.36
CA GLN A 18 6.17 12.92 0.69
C GLN A 18 5.54 14.33 0.73
N ALA A 19 4.80 14.74 -0.30
CA ALA A 19 4.12 16.04 -0.34
C ALA A 19 2.83 16.08 0.54
N TRP A 20 2.38 14.95 1.09
CA TRP A 20 1.34 14.93 2.14
C TRP A 20 1.99 15.01 3.52
N THR A 21 2.23 16.24 3.96
CA THR A 21 2.65 16.60 5.30
C THR A 21 1.79 15.90 6.38
N GLY A 22 2.39 14.97 7.12
CA GLY A 22 2.03 14.66 8.53
C GLY A 22 0.75 13.88 8.83
N THR A 23 -0.04 13.46 7.85
CA THR A 23 -1.28 12.69 8.10
C THR A 23 -1.09 11.22 7.68
N ARG A 24 -1.36 10.28 8.60
CA ARG A 24 -1.35 8.83 8.31
C ARG A 24 -2.13 8.55 7.02
N ALA A 25 -1.62 7.68 6.17
CA ALA A 25 -2.30 7.33 4.92
C ALA A 25 -3.76 6.89 5.23
N PRO A 26 -4.76 7.30 4.42
CA PRO A 26 -6.16 7.01 4.74
C PRO A 26 -6.45 5.51 4.78
N CYS A 27 -5.73 4.72 3.98
CA CYS A 27 -5.79 3.26 4.05
C CYS A 27 -5.30 2.69 5.39
N HIS A 28 -4.26 3.29 5.98
CA HIS A 28 -3.74 2.93 7.30
C HIS A 28 -4.76 3.25 8.40
N ALA A 29 -5.29 4.47 8.39
CA ALA A 29 -6.27 4.93 9.36
C ALA A 29 -7.58 4.12 9.33
N ALA A 30 -7.96 3.61 8.14
CA ALA A 30 -9.14 2.77 7.97
C ALA A 30 -8.95 1.32 8.43
N CYS A 31 -7.72 0.86 8.66
CA CYS A 31 -7.49 -0.53 9.01
C CYS A 31 -7.62 -0.76 10.53
N PRO A 32 -8.51 -1.65 10.99
CA PRO A 32 -8.68 -1.91 12.43
C PRO A 32 -7.46 -2.57 13.08
N ALA A 33 -6.61 -3.23 12.29
CA ALA A 33 -5.38 -3.87 12.76
C ALA A 33 -4.17 -2.92 12.80
N ASP A 34 -4.34 -1.65 12.40
CA ASP A 34 -3.28 -0.63 12.41
C ASP A 34 -1.98 -1.10 11.73
N ILE A 35 -2.13 -1.71 10.55
CA ILE A 35 -1.03 -2.22 9.73
C ILE A 35 -0.56 -1.16 8.73
N ASP A 36 0.76 -1.10 8.50
CA ASP A 36 1.38 -0.19 7.55
C ASP A 36 1.23 -0.62 6.08
N ILE A 37 0.07 -0.29 5.50
CA ILE A 37 -0.29 -0.61 4.11
C ILE A 37 0.69 0.02 3.10
N PRO A 38 0.97 1.33 3.16
CA PRO A 38 1.95 1.93 2.25
C PRO A 38 3.33 1.25 2.33
N LYS A 39 3.79 0.90 3.55
CA LYS A 39 5.11 0.26 3.74
C LYS A 39 5.20 -1.09 3.04
N TYR A 40 4.30 -2.04 3.32
CA TYR A 40 4.42 -3.36 2.72
C TYR A 40 4.12 -3.32 1.21
N VAL A 41 3.23 -2.45 0.72
CA VAL A 41 2.99 -2.28 -0.73
C VAL A 41 4.26 -1.79 -1.43
N THR A 42 4.99 -0.86 -0.81
CA THR A 42 6.28 -0.40 -1.32
C THR A 42 7.30 -1.53 -1.34
N LEU A 43 7.38 -2.34 -0.27
CA LEU A 43 8.28 -3.49 -0.20
C LEU A 43 7.95 -4.56 -1.26
N ILE A 44 6.67 -4.82 -1.52
CA ILE A 44 6.22 -5.69 -2.64
C ILE A 44 6.72 -5.13 -3.97
N SER A 45 6.58 -3.83 -4.22
CA SER A 45 7.03 -3.21 -5.47
C SER A 45 8.55 -3.29 -5.68
N MET A 46 9.31 -3.36 -4.58
CA MET A 46 10.77 -3.55 -4.59
C MET A 46 11.19 -5.02 -4.67
N GLY A 47 10.25 -5.97 -4.74
CA GLY A 47 10.52 -7.41 -4.71
C GLY A 47 10.94 -7.95 -3.33
N ARG A 48 10.82 -7.14 -2.26
CA ARG A 48 11.21 -7.49 -0.89
C ARG A 48 10.06 -8.17 -0.15
N PHE A 49 9.60 -9.31 -0.67
CA PHE A 49 8.39 -9.99 -0.16
C PHE A 49 8.51 -10.44 1.31
N ARG A 50 9.69 -10.92 1.73
CA ARG A 50 9.92 -11.36 3.11
C ARG A 50 9.71 -10.22 4.11
N GLU A 51 10.29 -9.07 3.84
CA GLU A 51 10.18 -7.90 4.72
C GLU A 51 8.77 -7.30 4.70
N ALA A 52 8.08 -7.40 3.56
CA ALA A 52 6.68 -7.05 3.45
C ALA A 52 5.81 -7.94 4.36
N LEU A 53 6.08 -9.25 4.37
CA LEU A 53 5.40 -10.20 5.26
C LEU A 53 5.73 -9.92 6.74
N GLU A 54 7.01 -9.70 7.08
CA GLU A 54 7.44 -9.37 8.46
C GLU A 54 6.70 -8.13 8.98
N THR A 55 6.60 -7.07 8.17
CA THR A 55 5.84 -5.86 8.50
C THR A 55 4.37 -6.15 8.82
N ILE A 56 3.75 -7.11 8.13
CA ILE A 56 2.37 -7.50 8.39
C ILE A 56 2.29 -8.33 9.68
N VAL A 57 3.21 -9.28 9.85
CA VAL A 57 3.26 -10.19 11.00
C VAL A 57 3.51 -9.46 12.32
N GLU A 58 4.26 -8.35 12.31
CA GLU A 58 4.48 -7.47 13.47
C GLU A 58 3.18 -7.03 14.17
N ARG A 59 2.10 -6.83 13.40
CA ARG A 59 0.80 -6.39 13.93
C ARG A 59 -0.27 -7.47 13.84
N MET A 60 -0.14 -8.40 12.92
CA MET A 60 -1.15 -9.39 12.60
C MET A 60 -0.52 -10.78 12.46
N PRO A 61 -0.52 -11.61 13.54
CA PRO A 61 0.17 -12.89 13.55
C PRO A 61 -0.41 -13.93 12.59
N PHE A 62 -1.62 -13.72 12.08
CA PHE A 62 -2.31 -14.64 11.17
C PHE A 62 -2.70 -13.97 9.84
N PRO A 63 -1.72 -13.55 9.01
CA PRO A 63 -2.00 -12.83 7.76
C PRO A 63 -2.80 -13.66 6.75
N ALA A 64 -2.61 -14.98 6.72
CA ALA A 64 -3.31 -15.89 5.81
C ALA A 64 -4.83 -15.93 6.06
N ILE A 65 -5.25 -15.97 7.33
CA ILE A 65 -6.67 -16.00 7.69
C ILE A 65 -7.27 -14.60 7.51
N CYS A 66 -6.58 -13.59 8.02
CA CYS A 66 -7.02 -12.21 7.90
C CYS A 66 -7.15 -11.77 6.44
N GLY A 67 -6.27 -12.21 5.53
CA GLY A 67 -6.39 -11.97 4.10
C GLY A 67 -7.66 -12.54 3.46
N ARG A 68 -8.24 -13.62 4.03
CA ARG A 68 -9.48 -14.25 3.54
C ARG A 68 -10.75 -13.63 4.14
N ILE A 69 -10.72 -13.24 5.41
CA ILE A 69 -11.89 -12.68 6.12
C ILE A 69 -11.95 -11.13 6.07
N CYS A 70 -10.90 -10.46 5.60
CA CYS A 70 -10.85 -9.01 5.53
C CYS A 70 -11.99 -8.43 4.67
N HIS A 71 -12.81 -7.58 5.29
CA HIS A 71 -13.85 -6.77 4.64
C HIS A 71 -13.29 -5.52 3.94
N HIS A 72 -11.96 -5.42 3.82
CA HIS A 72 -11.22 -4.46 2.99
C HIS A 72 -11.67 -2.99 3.06
N PRO A 73 -11.87 -2.42 4.27
CA PRO A 73 -12.29 -1.01 4.41
C PRO A 73 -11.22 -0.05 3.86
N CYS A 74 -9.95 -0.47 3.91
CA CYS A 74 -8.81 0.25 3.37
C CYS A 74 -8.86 0.49 1.85
N GLU A 75 -9.57 -0.36 1.09
CA GLU A 75 -9.72 -0.18 -0.37
C GLU A 75 -10.73 0.94 -0.67
N THR A 76 -11.77 1.09 0.14
CA THR A 76 -12.78 2.16 0.03
C THR A 76 -12.19 3.55 0.25
N TYR A 77 -11.24 3.69 1.18
CA TYR A 77 -10.57 4.96 1.49
C TYR A 77 -9.26 5.19 0.71
N CYS A 78 -8.99 4.38 -0.31
CA CYS A 78 -7.75 4.50 -1.08
C CYS A 78 -7.77 5.77 -1.94
N THR A 79 -6.77 6.65 -1.80
CA THR A 79 -6.63 7.88 -2.60
C THR A 79 -6.53 7.62 -4.10
N ARG A 80 -6.06 6.43 -4.47
CA ARG A 80 -5.90 6.01 -5.87
C ARG A 80 -7.24 5.91 -6.62
N SER A 81 -8.35 5.73 -5.88
CA SER A 81 -9.71 5.74 -6.44
C SER A 81 -10.07 7.04 -7.18
N ALA A 82 -9.40 8.15 -6.88
CA ALA A 82 -9.61 9.42 -7.58
C ALA A 82 -8.92 9.49 -8.96
N ILE A 83 -7.98 8.58 -9.26
CA ILE A 83 -7.19 8.59 -10.49
C ILE A 83 -7.55 7.38 -11.36
N ASP A 84 -7.50 6.18 -10.78
CA ASP A 84 -7.78 4.92 -11.48
C ASP A 84 -8.66 3.99 -10.63
N GLN A 85 -8.09 2.94 -10.05
CA GLN A 85 -8.77 1.94 -9.25
C GLN A 85 -8.06 1.81 -7.90
N PRO A 86 -8.80 1.54 -6.82
CA PRO A 86 -8.18 1.30 -5.53
C PRO A 86 -7.21 0.12 -5.60
N LEU A 87 -6.16 0.17 -4.79
CA LEU A 87 -5.24 -0.96 -4.64
C LEU A 87 -5.97 -2.15 -4.02
N ALA A 88 -5.82 -3.34 -4.61
CA ALA A 88 -6.35 -4.60 -4.09
C ALA A 88 -5.55 -5.08 -2.87
N VAL A 89 -5.63 -4.33 -1.78
CA VAL A 89 -4.93 -4.57 -0.51
C VAL A 89 -5.21 -5.97 0.05
N ARG A 90 -6.45 -6.44 -0.04
CA ARG A 90 -6.83 -7.79 0.42
C ARG A 90 -6.08 -8.87 -0.35
N ASP A 91 -5.99 -8.74 -1.67
CA ASP A 91 -5.31 -9.73 -2.50
C ASP A 91 -3.80 -9.67 -2.34
N LEU A 92 -3.22 -8.47 -2.12
CA LEU A 92 -1.81 -8.34 -1.76
C LEU A 92 -1.48 -9.03 -0.43
N LYS A 93 -2.37 -8.94 0.57
CA LYS A 93 -2.21 -9.68 1.83
C LYS A 93 -2.27 -11.19 1.62
N ARG A 94 -3.16 -11.66 0.74
CA ARG A 94 -3.27 -13.09 0.39
C ARG A 94 -2.07 -13.59 -0.40
N PHE A 95 -1.47 -12.74 -1.23
CA PHE A 95 -0.28 -13.07 -2.02
C PHE A 95 0.97 -13.23 -1.15
N LEU A 96 1.10 -12.43 -0.10
CA LEU A 96 2.25 -12.50 0.83
C LEU A 96 2.16 -13.64 1.85
N ALA A 97 0.96 -14.17 2.11
CA ALA A 97 0.68 -15.10 3.19
C ALA A 97 0.69 -16.57 2.78
#